data_AF-A0A086AK77-F1
#
_entry.id   AF-A0A086AK77-F1
#
_cell.length_a   1.000
_cell.length_b   1.000
_cell.length_c   1.000
_cell.angle_alpha   90.00
_cell.angle_beta   90.00
_cell.angle_gamma   90.00
#
_symmetry.space_group_name_H-M   'P 1'
#
loop_
_entity.id
_entity.type
_entity.pdbx_description
1 polymer ?
#
loop_
_entity_poly.entity_id
_entity_poly.type
_entity_poly.pdbx_seq_one_letter_code
_entity_poly.pdbx_strand_id
1 'polypeptide(L)'
;MKNLLLFFVHFATAICISQNIKIDSDKLFTTNEIDSISSTNGPYISSGGKINSKVESKSKKDRTVINGNGSFTYSLYTLDFNKVNYNKLSNAEQKKYDSDKYLKLIKANYREKINYKNSNSEIINGQFYYLADTLSYVKVKITRSENKKKETSDSLNISISELNKIKVIKTVFLFDYKYWIINKNKDILKIYNKK
;
A
#
# COMPACT_ATOMS: atom_id res chain seq x y z
N MET A 1 -33.63 -33.43 -28.39
CA MET A 1 -33.91 -32.46 -27.30
C MET A 1 -33.49 -33.13 -26.01
N LYS A 2 -32.59 -32.65 -25.16
CA LYS A 2 -32.12 -31.31 -24.82
C LYS A 2 -30.75 -31.47 -24.14
N ASN A 3 -29.92 -30.43 -24.25
CA ASN A 3 -28.81 -30.09 -23.36
C ASN A 3 -27.45 -30.77 -23.58
N LEU A 4 -26.93 -30.52 -24.78
CA LEU A 4 -25.56 -30.03 -24.94
C LEU A 4 -25.54 -28.57 -24.44
N LEU A 5 -24.83 -28.23 -23.36
CA LEU A 5 -24.17 -26.92 -23.13
C LEU A 5 -23.72 -26.76 -21.66
N LEU A 6 -22.50 -26.22 -21.52
CA LEU A 6 -21.97 -25.50 -20.35
C LEU A 6 -21.52 -26.33 -19.13
N PHE A 7 -20.42 -27.07 -19.31
CA PHE A 7 -19.37 -27.13 -18.27
C PHE A 7 -18.08 -26.52 -18.83
N PHE A 8 -18.16 -25.22 -19.12
CA PHE A 8 -16.98 -24.38 -19.29
C PHE A 8 -17.14 -23.19 -18.34
N VAL A 9 -16.02 -22.72 -17.81
CA VAL A 9 -15.88 -21.56 -16.90
C VAL A 9 -16.09 -21.85 -15.42
N HIS A 10 -15.25 -22.70 -14.83
CA HIS A 10 -14.73 -22.45 -13.47
C HIS A 10 -13.19 -22.61 -13.41
N PHE A 11 -12.52 -22.32 -14.54
CA PHE A 11 -11.17 -21.76 -14.48
C PHE A 11 -11.31 -20.29 -14.06
N ALA A 12 -11.57 -20.05 -12.78
CA ALA A 12 -11.09 -18.82 -12.16
C ALA A 12 -9.56 -18.96 -12.13
N THR A 13 -8.94 -18.73 -13.28
CA THR A 13 -7.56 -18.32 -13.30
C THR A 13 -7.50 -17.18 -12.29
N ALA A 14 -6.65 -17.36 -11.27
CA ALA A 14 -6.13 -16.23 -10.53
C ALA A 14 -5.41 -15.38 -11.57
N ILE A 15 -6.17 -14.56 -12.31
CA ILE A 15 -5.61 -13.51 -13.11
C ILE A 15 -4.91 -12.68 -12.06
N CYS A 16 -3.59 -12.82 -12.04
CA CYS A 16 -2.70 -11.93 -11.34
C CYS A 16 -2.87 -10.59 -12.07
N ILE A 17 -3.98 -9.91 -11.79
CA ILE A 17 -4.18 -8.53 -12.18
C ILE A 17 -3.23 -7.78 -11.25
N SER A 18 -1.93 -7.74 -11.61
CA SER A 18 -1.08 -6.67 -11.14
C SER A 18 -1.71 -5.43 -11.75
N GLN A 19 -2.59 -4.80 -10.97
CA GLN A 19 -3.53 -3.79 -11.41
C GLN A 19 -2.78 -2.67 -12.16
N ASN A 20 -2.94 -2.62 -13.49
CA ASN A 20 -2.61 -1.48 -14.34
C ASN A 20 -3.63 -0.35 -14.08
N ILE A 21 -3.80 0.04 -12.82
CA ILE A 21 -4.63 1.18 -12.46
C ILE A 21 -3.85 2.41 -12.89
N LYS A 22 -4.34 3.04 -13.95
CA LYS A 22 -3.96 4.40 -14.31
C LYS A 22 -4.43 5.30 -13.18
N ILE A 23 -3.48 6.00 -12.58
CA ILE A 23 -3.75 6.99 -11.54
C ILE A 23 -4.32 8.22 -12.28
N ASP A 24 -5.34 8.85 -11.72
CA ASP A 24 -6.23 9.77 -12.43
C ASP A 24 -5.57 11.10 -12.88
N SER A 25 -5.77 11.43 -14.17
CA SER A 25 -5.38 12.60 -14.99
C SER A 25 -4.10 12.56 -15.87
N ASP A 26 -4.37 12.70 -17.18
CA ASP A 26 -3.61 13.12 -18.37
C ASP A 26 -2.16 12.69 -18.66
N LYS A 27 -1.37 12.22 -17.69
CA LYS A 27 -0.09 11.51 -17.88
C LYS A 27 0.37 10.97 -16.53
N LEU A 28 -0.07 9.77 -16.15
CA LEU A 28 0.26 9.20 -14.85
C LEU A 28 0.68 7.74 -14.95
N PHE A 29 1.87 7.46 -14.42
CA PHE A 29 2.42 6.12 -14.28
C PHE A 29 1.50 5.22 -13.45
N THR A 30 1.33 3.98 -13.90
CA THR A 30 0.65 2.90 -13.19
C THR A 30 1.45 2.44 -11.98
N THR A 31 0.80 1.75 -11.02
CA THR A 31 1.54 1.16 -9.89
C THR A 31 2.59 0.15 -10.35
N ASN A 32 2.36 -0.55 -11.46
CA ASN A 32 3.31 -1.51 -12.02
C ASN A 32 4.54 -0.81 -12.60
N GLU A 33 4.35 0.33 -13.27
CA GLU A 33 5.47 1.15 -13.74
C GLU A 33 6.30 1.62 -12.55
N ILE A 34 5.66 2.15 -11.50
CA ILE A 34 6.37 2.56 -10.26
C ILE A 34 7.05 1.35 -9.58
N ASP A 35 6.38 0.20 -9.50
CA ASP A 35 6.92 -1.03 -8.91
C ASP A 35 8.14 -1.55 -9.69
N SER A 36 8.05 -1.62 -11.02
CA SER A 36 9.14 -2.00 -11.92
C SER A 36 10.32 -1.04 -11.80
N ILE A 37 10.04 0.25 -11.73
CA ILE A 37 11.03 1.30 -11.56
C ILE A 37 11.73 1.22 -10.20
N SER A 38 10.99 0.86 -9.14
CA SER A 38 11.53 0.66 -7.79
C SER A 38 12.32 -0.65 -7.62
N SER A 39 12.29 -1.56 -8.61
CA SER A 39 12.87 -2.90 -8.51
C SER A 39 14.40 -2.96 -8.67
N THR A 40 15.07 -1.82 -8.90
CA THR A 40 16.53 -1.73 -9.02
C THR A 40 17.08 -0.59 -8.16
N ASN A 41 17.43 -0.90 -6.91
CA ASN A 41 18.36 -0.16 -6.03
C ASN A 41 18.37 1.38 -6.15
N GLY A 42 17.23 2.04 -5.96
CA GLY A 42 17.21 3.48 -5.63
C GLY A 42 17.72 3.74 -4.21
N PRO A 43 18.07 4.99 -3.83
CA PRO A 43 18.56 5.31 -2.50
C PRO A 43 17.60 4.86 -1.40
N TYR A 44 18.04 3.85 -0.66
CA TYR A 44 17.29 3.14 0.37
C TYR A 44 17.33 3.91 1.69
N ILE A 45 16.17 4.35 2.14
CA ILE A 45 16.00 4.86 3.51
C ILE A 45 15.15 3.86 4.27
N SER A 46 15.70 3.36 5.38
CA SER A 46 14.93 2.68 6.40
C SER A 46 14.77 3.54 7.64
N SER A 47 13.59 3.50 8.21
CA SER A 47 13.29 4.09 9.52
C SER A 47 12.37 3.15 10.26
N GLY A 48 12.55 3.02 11.58
CA GLY A 48 11.72 2.15 12.38
C GLY A 48 11.67 2.60 13.83
N GLY A 49 10.75 2.00 14.59
CA GLY A 49 10.54 2.35 15.98
C GLY A 49 9.65 1.35 16.69
N LYS A 50 9.42 1.59 17.98
CA LYS A 50 8.52 0.81 18.83
C LYS A 50 7.14 1.47 18.88
N ILE A 51 6.10 0.65 19.02
CA ILE A 51 4.70 1.11 19.15
C ILE A 51 4.09 0.48 20.39
N ASN A 52 3.37 1.30 21.14
CA ASN A 52 2.45 0.83 22.18
C ASN A 52 1.03 1.09 21.69
N SER A 53 0.25 0.04 21.48
CA SER A 53 -1.12 0.11 20.99
C SER A 53 -2.12 -0.25 22.09
N LYS A 54 -3.33 0.33 22.00
CA LYS A 54 -4.45 0.03 22.88
C LYS A 54 -5.66 -0.29 22.02
N VAL A 55 -6.26 -1.47 22.20
CA VAL A 55 -7.51 -1.85 21.53
C VAL A 55 -8.59 -2.03 22.58
N GLU A 56 -9.76 -1.43 22.33
CA GLU A 56 -10.96 -1.63 23.13
C GLU A 56 -11.74 -2.85 22.62
N SER A 57 -11.98 -3.83 23.50
CA SER A 57 -12.91 -4.91 23.22
C SER A 57 -14.33 -4.52 23.63
N LYS A 58 -15.30 -4.64 22.72
CA LYS A 58 -16.73 -4.49 23.04
C LYS A 58 -17.29 -5.82 23.54
N SER A 59 -17.07 -6.14 24.81
CA SER A 59 -18.03 -7.00 25.52
C SER A 59 -19.13 -6.11 26.10
N LYS A 60 -20.39 -6.59 26.09
CA LYS A 60 -21.59 -5.79 26.47
C LYS A 60 -21.61 -5.29 27.94
N LYS A 61 -20.65 -5.67 28.79
CA LYS A 61 -20.60 -5.25 30.20
C LYS A 61 -19.30 -4.59 30.65
N ASP A 62 -18.15 -4.92 30.03
CA ASP A 62 -16.86 -4.35 30.43
C ASP A 62 -16.03 -3.91 29.21
N ARG A 63 -15.67 -2.62 29.16
CA ARG A 63 -14.67 -2.09 28.23
C ARG A 63 -13.29 -2.53 28.71
N THR A 64 -12.76 -3.60 28.17
CA THR A 64 -11.38 -4.02 28.47
C THR A 64 -10.42 -3.35 27.48
N VAL A 65 -9.50 -2.54 28.01
CA VAL A 65 -8.38 -1.95 27.25
C VAL A 65 -7.25 -2.96 27.20
N ILE A 66 -6.90 -3.44 26.01
CA ILE A 66 -5.81 -4.40 25.81
C ILE A 66 -4.58 -3.65 25.29
N ASN A 67 -3.50 -3.71 26.05
CA ASN A 67 -2.21 -3.15 25.65
C ASN A 67 -1.49 -4.12 24.69
N GLY A 68 -0.86 -3.58 23.65
CA GLY A 68 -0.01 -4.32 22.72
C GLY A 68 1.32 -3.59 22.50
N ASN A 69 2.36 -4.37 22.23
CA ASN A 69 3.70 -3.87 21.92
C ASN A 69 4.06 -4.28 20.50
N GLY A 70 4.69 -3.37 19.77
CA GLY A 70 4.97 -3.58 18.36
C GLY A 70 6.18 -2.83 17.87
N SER A 71 6.44 -3.00 16.58
CA SER A 71 7.44 -2.24 15.85
C SER A 71 6.97 -1.93 14.45
N PHE A 72 7.53 -0.89 13.85
CA PHE A 72 7.29 -0.53 12.47
C PHE A 72 8.58 -0.32 11.70
N THR A 73 8.50 -0.47 10.38
CA THR A 73 9.57 -0.12 9.45
C THR A 73 9.00 0.55 8.21
N TYR A 74 9.70 1.59 7.74
CA TYR A 74 9.54 2.17 6.41
C TYR A 74 10.70 1.73 5.51
N SER A 75 10.42 1.53 4.23
CA SER A 75 11.43 1.37 3.18
C SER A 75 11.02 2.22 2.00
N LEU A 76 11.83 3.23 1.66
CA LEU A 76 11.58 4.15 0.55
C LEU A 76 12.46 3.78 -0.64
N TYR A 77 11.84 3.75 -1.82
CA TYR A 77 12.49 3.48 -3.10
C TYR A 77 12.16 4.64 -4.02
N THR A 78 13.18 5.25 -4.60
CA THR A 78 13.03 6.38 -5.52
C THR A 78 13.63 6.03 -6.85
N LEU A 79 12.99 6.46 -7.93
CA LEU A 79 13.62 6.43 -9.24
C LEU A 79 14.75 7.45 -9.30
N ASP A 80 15.96 6.98 -9.59
CA ASP A 80 17.04 7.80 -10.15
C ASP A 80 17.18 7.45 -11.63
N PHE A 81 17.22 8.48 -12.49
CA PHE A 81 17.32 8.38 -13.94
C PHE A 81 18.35 7.32 -14.40
N ASN A 82 17.89 6.23 -15.03
CA ASN A 82 18.76 5.20 -15.57
C ASN A 82 19.07 5.46 -17.05
N LYS A 83 20.19 6.14 -17.30
CA LYS A 83 20.68 6.50 -18.63
C LYS A 83 20.85 5.30 -19.58
N VAL A 84 21.23 4.13 -19.05
CA VAL A 84 21.48 2.92 -19.86
C VAL A 84 20.18 2.36 -20.42
N ASN A 85 19.11 2.34 -19.62
CA ASN A 85 17.80 1.89 -20.07
C ASN A 85 17.11 2.93 -20.95
N TYR A 86 17.29 4.22 -20.66
CA TYR A 86 16.81 5.33 -21.50
C TYR A 86 17.35 5.23 -22.94
N ASN A 87 18.65 4.96 -23.10
CA ASN A 87 19.28 4.85 -24.42
C ASN A 87 18.79 3.64 -25.25
N LYS A 88 18.08 2.68 -24.64
CA LYS A 88 17.49 1.53 -25.34
C LYS A 88 16.06 1.79 -25.85
N LEU A 89 15.45 2.90 -25.44
CA LEU A 89 14.10 3.27 -25.84
C LEU A 89 14.09 3.82 -27.27
N SER A 90 12.97 3.67 -27.99
CA SER A 90 12.76 4.34 -29.27
C SER A 90 12.67 5.87 -29.10
N ASN A 91 12.85 6.64 -30.18
CA ASN A 91 12.78 8.10 -30.12
C ASN A 91 11.42 8.64 -29.61
N ALA A 92 10.32 7.93 -29.89
CA ALA A 92 9.00 8.30 -29.41
C ALA A 92 8.85 8.06 -27.88
N GLU A 93 9.39 6.94 -27.39
CA GLU A 93 9.43 6.61 -25.96
C GLU A 93 10.39 7.52 -25.19
N GLN A 94 11.54 7.85 -25.77
CA GLN A 94 12.47 8.84 -25.24
C GLN A 94 11.84 10.22 -25.10
N LYS A 95 11.11 10.71 -26.12
CA LYS A 95 10.37 11.98 -26.03
C LYS A 95 9.31 11.97 -24.92
N LYS A 96 8.60 10.85 -24.74
CA LYS A 96 7.64 10.68 -23.64
C LYS A 96 8.37 10.71 -22.30
N TYR A 97 9.46 9.94 -22.19
CA TYR A 97 10.29 9.86 -21.01
C TYR A 97 10.94 11.20 -20.65
N ASP A 98 11.43 11.97 -21.62
CA ASP A 98 11.98 13.31 -21.42
C ASP A 98 10.94 14.30 -20.90
N SER A 99 9.67 14.16 -21.33
CA SER A 99 8.57 14.95 -20.76
C SER A 99 8.29 14.58 -19.30
N ASP A 100 8.58 13.35 -18.91
CA ASP A 100 8.30 12.78 -17.59
C ASP A 100 9.56 12.70 -16.69
N LYS A 101 10.75 13.05 -17.21
CA LYS A 101 12.08 12.86 -16.59
C LYS A 101 12.25 13.59 -15.25
N TYR A 102 11.43 14.61 -15.01
CA TYR A 102 11.43 15.38 -13.77
C TYR A 102 10.45 14.83 -12.72
N LEU A 103 9.64 13.84 -13.07
CA LEU A 103 8.67 13.23 -12.18
C LEU A 103 9.36 12.16 -11.33
N LYS A 104 9.86 12.56 -10.17
CA LYS A 104 10.45 11.63 -9.19
C LYS A 104 9.39 10.63 -8.75
N LEU A 105 9.54 9.36 -9.12
CA LEU A 105 8.63 8.31 -8.67
C LEU A 105 9.11 7.76 -7.34
N ILE A 106 8.20 7.66 -6.37
CA ILE A 106 8.51 7.15 -5.03
C ILE A 106 7.55 6.01 -4.71
N LYS A 107 8.12 4.91 -4.23
CA LYS A 107 7.38 3.85 -3.56
C LYS A 107 7.84 3.79 -2.11
N ALA A 108 6.89 3.86 -1.18
CA ALA A 108 7.16 3.63 0.23
C ALA A 108 6.42 2.39 0.71
N ASN A 109 7.18 1.43 1.23
CA ASN A 109 6.65 0.27 1.93
C ASN A 109 6.63 0.56 3.42
N TYR A 110 5.50 0.32 4.06
CA TYR A 110 5.32 0.35 5.51
C TYR A 110 4.95 -1.04 6.00
N ARG A 111 5.55 -1.47 7.10
CA ARG A 111 5.13 -2.65 7.83
C ARG A 111 5.08 -2.35 9.31
N GLU A 112 4.00 -2.74 9.94
CA GLU A 112 3.82 -2.69 11.39
C GLU A 112 3.35 -4.05 11.90
N LYS A 113 3.89 -4.47 13.04
CA LYS A 113 3.43 -5.65 13.76
C LYS A 113 3.19 -5.29 15.21
N ILE A 114 1.99 -5.59 15.70
CA ILE A 114 1.60 -5.44 17.10
C ILE A 114 1.27 -6.83 17.66
N ASN A 115 1.83 -7.17 18.82
CA ASN A 115 1.41 -8.32 19.60
C ASN A 115 0.68 -7.83 20.85
N TYR A 116 -0.53 -8.32 21.08
CA TYR A 116 -1.37 -7.98 22.22
C TYR A 116 -1.19 -9.01 23.34
N LYS A 117 -1.43 -8.59 24.59
CA LYS A 117 -1.27 -9.45 25.78
C LYS A 117 -2.16 -10.70 25.77
N ASN A 118 -3.26 -10.71 25.03
CA ASN A 118 -4.18 -11.84 24.92
C ASN A 118 -3.78 -12.84 23.80
N SER A 119 -2.52 -12.82 23.37
CA SER A 119 -1.98 -13.61 22.27
C SER A 119 -2.56 -13.29 20.90
N ASN A 120 -3.35 -12.23 20.76
CA ASN A 120 -3.73 -11.72 19.44
C ASN A 120 -2.55 -10.96 18.84
N SER A 121 -2.47 -10.94 17.51
CA SER A 121 -1.51 -10.09 16.80
C SER A 121 -2.17 -9.43 15.60
N GLU A 122 -1.63 -8.28 15.23
CA GLU A 122 -2.02 -7.52 14.06
C GLU A 122 -0.79 -7.16 13.24
N ILE A 123 -0.88 -7.37 11.94
CA ILE A 123 0.14 -6.97 10.97
C ILE A 123 -0.52 -6.02 9.99
N ILE A 124 -0.02 -4.80 9.88
CA ILE A 124 -0.46 -3.80 8.91
C ILE A 124 0.65 -3.62 7.89
N ASN A 125 0.35 -3.85 6.63
CA ASN A 125 1.25 -3.57 5.50
C ASN A 125 0.66 -2.44 4.67
N GLY A 126 1.45 -1.43 4.37
CA GLY A 126 1.09 -0.32 3.49
C GLY A 126 2.06 -0.20 2.32
N GLN A 127 1.55 0.05 1.13
CA GLN A 127 2.33 0.44 -0.04
C GLN A 127 1.79 1.76 -0.55
N PHE A 128 2.63 2.78 -0.55
CA PHE A 128 2.29 4.14 -0.95
C PHE A 128 3.06 4.49 -2.21
N TYR A 129 2.33 4.98 -3.20
CA TYR A 129 2.85 5.30 -4.52
C TYR A 129 2.72 6.79 -4.76
N TYR A 130 3.83 7.45 -5.08
CA TYR A 130 3.89 8.89 -5.26
C TYR A 130 4.38 9.26 -6.65
N LEU A 131 3.86 10.38 -7.12
CA LEU A 131 4.43 11.19 -8.17
C LEU A 131 5.02 12.45 -7.51
N ALA A 132 6.34 12.61 -7.58
CA ALA A 132 7.08 13.57 -6.77
C ALA A 132 6.74 13.41 -5.28
N ASP A 133 6.28 14.47 -4.62
CA ASP A 133 5.81 14.50 -3.23
C ASP A 133 4.29 14.29 -3.11
N THR A 134 3.59 14.11 -4.23
CA THR A 134 2.14 13.92 -4.25
C THR A 134 1.79 12.45 -4.17
N LEU A 135 1.06 12.08 -3.11
CA LEU A 135 0.54 10.73 -2.94
C LEU A 135 -0.54 10.45 -3.99
N SER A 136 -0.35 9.38 -4.74
CA SER A 136 -1.20 9.04 -5.88
C SER A 136 -2.10 7.84 -5.61
N TYR A 137 -1.54 6.78 -5.01
CA TYR A 137 -2.25 5.53 -4.77
C TYR A 137 -1.74 4.83 -3.50
N VAL A 138 -2.63 4.08 -2.84
CA VAL A 138 -2.30 3.33 -1.63
C VAL A 138 -2.90 1.93 -1.67
N LYS A 139 -2.10 0.94 -1.27
CA LYS A 139 -2.57 -0.41 -0.94
C LYS A 139 -2.31 -0.64 0.55
N VAL A 140 -3.33 -1.03 1.30
CA VAL A 140 -3.22 -1.37 2.72
C VAL A 140 -3.79 -2.76 2.93
N LYS A 141 -3.06 -3.62 3.64
CA LYS A 141 -3.52 -4.93 4.09
C LYS A 141 -3.33 -5.07 5.58
N ILE A 142 -4.38 -5.47 6.27
CA ILE A 142 -4.38 -5.73 7.70
C ILE A 142 -4.66 -7.22 7.88
N THR A 143 -3.78 -7.92 8.59
CA THR A 143 -3.98 -9.31 8.98
C THR A 143 -4.04 -9.37 10.50
N ARG A 144 -5.11 -9.96 11.04
CA ARG A 144 -5.27 -10.23 12.46
C ARG A 144 -5.30 -11.73 12.71
N SER A 145 -4.48 -12.15 13.67
CA SER A 145 -4.48 -13.51 14.19
C SER A 145 -5.01 -13.48 15.62
N GLU A 146 -6.01 -14.30 15.90
CA GLU A 146 -6.57 -14.51 17.24
C GLU A 146 -6.18 -15.90 17.72
N ASN A 147 -5.90 -16.04 19.01
CA ASN A 147 -5.42 -17.29 19.58
C ASN A 147 -6.35 -18.47 19.22
N LYS A 148 -5.79 -19.53 18.62
CA LYS A 148 -6.49 -20.74 18.16
C LYS A 148 -7.55 -20.55 17.07
N LYS A 149 -7.67 -19.36 16.45
CA LYS A 149 -8.57 -19.12 15.32
C LYS A 149 -7.79 -18.97 14.01
N LYS A 150 -8.49 -19.15 12.89
CA LYS A 150 -7.95 -18.84 11.56
C LYS A 150 -7.65 -17.34 11.45
N GLU A 151 -6.59 -17.00 10.74
CA GLU A 151 -6.25 -15.62 10.42
C GLU A 151 -7.38 -14.96 9.62
N THR A 152 -7.64 -13.70 9.92
CA THR A 152 -8.55 -12.86 9.17
C THR A 152 -7.77 -11.71 8.56
N SER A 153 -8.09 -11.36 7.32
CA SER A 153 -7.44 -10.25 6.65
C SER A 153 -8.44 -9.35 5.96
N ASP A 154 -8.16 -8.06 5.99
CA ASP A 154 -8.87 -7.05 5.21
C ASP A 154 -7.86 -6.28 4.35
N SER A 155 -8.31 -5.76 3.21
CA SER A 155 -7.45 -5.04 2.28
C SER A 155 -8.20 -3.90 1.61
N LEU A 156 -7.57 -2.75 1.55
CA LEU A 156 -8.04 -1.56 0.86
C LEU A 156 -7.01 -1.13 -0.17
N ASN A 157 -7.46 -0.99 -1.42
CA ASN A 157 -6.68 -0.37 -2.47
C ASN A 157 -7.46 0.85 -2.97
N ILE A 158 -6.84 2.03 -2.96
CA ILE A 158 -7.55 3.29 -3.22
C ILE A 158 -6.62 4.35 -3.81
N SER A 159 -7.15 5.14 -4.74
CA SER A 159 -6.49 6.35 -5.24
C SER A 159 -6.68 7.53 -4.29
N ILE A 160 -5.80 8.53 -4.36
CA ILE A 160 -5.93 9.73 -3.52
C ILE A 160 -7.22 10.52 -3.83
N SER A 161 -7.66 10.54 -5.08
CA SER A 161 -8.88 11.24 -5.50
C SER A 161 -10.14 10.60 -4.91
N GLU A 162 -10.19 9.27 -4.86
CA GLU A 162 -11.25 8.51 -4.19
C GLU A 162 -11.17 8.70 -2.66
N LEU A 163 -9.99 8.60 -2.07
CA LEU A 163 -9.79 8.75 -0.63
C LEU A 163 -10.27 10.12 -0.12
N ASN A 164 -10.03 11.18 -0.91
CA ASN A 164 -10.43 12.54 -0.57
C ASN A 164 -11.96 12.70 -0.56
N LYS A 165 -12.69 12.00 -1.44
CA LYS A 165 -14.16 12.04 -1.52
C LYS A 165 -14.84 11.32 -0.36
N ILE A 166 -14.19 10.33 0.25
CA ILE A 166 -14.80 9.51 1.30
C ILE A 166 -14.56 10.12 2.69
N LYS A 167 -15.61 10.30 3.50
CA LYS A 167 -15.47 10.87 4.86
C LYS A 167 -14.76 9.93 5.84
N VAL A 168 -15.16 8.67 5.89
CA VAL A 168 -14.63 7.65 6.82
C VAL A 168 -14.64 6.30 6.12
N ILE A 169 -13.55 5.53 6.26
CA ILE A 169 -13.46 4.15 5.77
C ILE A 169 -13.00 3.28 6.94
N LYS A 170 -13.92 2.52 7.53
CA LYS A 170 -13.63 1.64 8.66
C LYS A 170 -13.69 0.18 8.25
N THR A 171 -12.78 -0.62 8.79
CA THR A 171 -12.79 -2.08 8.61
C THR A 171 -13.72 -2.76 9.60
N VAL A 172 -13.91 -4.07 9.40
CA VAL A 172 -14.47 -4.99 10.40
C VAL A 172 -13.71 -4.96 11.73
N PHE A 173 -12.46 -4.48 11.73
CA PHE A 173 -11.62 -4.31 12.91
C PHE A 173 -11.70 -2.91 13.53
N LEU A 174 -12.63 -2.06 13.06
CA LEU A 174 -12.76 -0.64 13.42
C LEU A 174 -11.53 0.21 13.07
N PHE A 175 -10.66 -0.30 12.20
CA PHE A 175 -9.49 0.42 11.72
C PHE A 175 -9.92 1.52 10.74
N ASP A 176 -9.53 2.77 11.02
CA ASP A 176 -9.84 3.91 10.16
C ASP A 176 -8.73 4.09 9.10
N TYR A 177 -8.97 3.56 7.90
CA TYR A 177 -7.99 3.64 6.82
C TYR A 177 -7.64 5.09 6.46
N LYS A 178 -8.64 5.99 6.38
CA LYS A 178 -8.39 7.36 5.92
C LYS A 178 -7.48 8.10 6.89
N TYR A 179 -7.81 8.06 8.17
CA TYR A 179 -6.99 8.69 9.20
C TYR A 179 -5.57 8.11 9.22
N TRP A 180 -5.45 6.78 9.16
CA TRP A 180 -4.16 6.10 9.16
C TRP A 180 -3.31 6.45 7.93
N ILE A 181 -3.88 6.41 6.72
CA ILE A 181 -3.19 6.74 5.47
C ILE A 181 -2.66 8.18 5.50
N ILE A 182 -3.48 9.14 5.93
CA ILE A 182 -3.09 10.56 5.99
C ILE A 182 -1.91 10.77 6.94
N ASN A 183 -1.90 10.12 8.10
CA ASN A 183 -0.80 10.26 9.05
C ASN A 183 0.47 9.60 8.55
N LYS A 184 0.37 8.39 7.99
CA LYS A 184 1.53 7.68 7.44
C LYS A 184 2.13 8.40 6.23
N ASN A 185 1.32 9.05 5.41
CA ASN A 185 1.78 9.92 4.34
C ASN A 185 2.69 11.04 4.87
N LYS A 186 2.28 11.74 5.94
CA LYS A 186 3.10 12.80 6.55
C LYS A 186 4.44 12.27 7.06
N ASP A 187 4.44 11.10 7.71
CA ASP A 187 5.67 10.47 8.19
C ASP A 187 6.62 10.10 7.04
N ILE A 188 6.08 9.52 5.96
CA ILE A 188 6.85 9.13 4.77
C ILE A 188 7.50 10.36 4.12
N LEU A 189 6.73 11.43 3.89
CA LEU A 189 7.26 12.67 3.32
C LEU A 189 8.30 13.33 4.22
N LYS A 190 8.12 13.27 5.55
CA LYS A 190 9.13 13.76 6.51
C LYS A 190 10.43 12.95 6.42
N ILE A 191 10.35 11.62 6.25
CA ILE A 191 11.53 10.77 6.06
C ILE A 191 12.20 11.08 4.73
N TYR A 192 11.41 11.23 3.66
CA TYR A 192 11.89 11.53 2.32
C TYR A 192 12.60 12.89 2.23
N ASN A 193 12.01 13.94 2.81
CA ASN A 193 12.53 15.32 2.77
C ASN A 193 13.71 15.56 3.72
N LYS A 194 14.04 14.60 4.59
CA LYS A 194 15.25 14.62 5.42
C LYS A 194 16.48 14.06 4.68
N LYS A 195 16.32 13.62 3.42
CA LYS A 195 17.43 13.32 2.51
C LYS A 195 18.38 14.50 2.37
#